data_AF-A0A4Q5LC72-F1
#
_entry.id   AF-A0A4Q5LC72-F1
#
_cell.length_a   1.000
_cell.length_b   1.000
_cell.length_c   1.000
_cell.angle_alpha   90.00
_cell.angle_beta   90.00
_cell.angle_gamma   90.00
#
_symmetry.space_group_name_H-M   'P 1'
#
loop_
_entity.id
_entity.type
_entity.pdbx_description
1 polymer ?
#
loop_
_entity_poly.entity_id
_entity_poly.type
_entity_poly.pdbx_seq_one_letter_code
_entity_poly.pdbx_strand_id
1 'polypeptide(L)'
;MNRYFNYFEPPKLLALLVLCWALVPQAGRAQALYNGPGGVLTIADSLRYLRGDVENAGELSLLTAQDQPLSRLFIDEGDLRNAPGARWDAGRSTVVLLGLGTAPHVLSMHGAALFNLRLDNPAGTTLESDATVLGTLKLAGGNLLTAENASLRLGAAATVQGAAGGR
;
A
#
# COMPACT_ATOMS: atom_id res chain seq x y z
N MET A 1 57.32 56.23 1.43
CA MET A 1 56.07 56.04 2.20
C MET A 1 55.53 54.66 1.89
N ASN A 2 55.48 53.82 2.91
CA ASN A 2 54.91 52.48 2.91
C ASN A 2 53.42 52.48 2.49
N ARG A 3 52.97 51.45 1.77
CA ARG A 3 52.11 50.39 2.33
C ARG A 3 51.85 49.27 1.33
N TYR A 4 52.10 48.07 1.81
CA TYR A 4 51.86 46.75 1.24
C TYR A 4 50.38 46.53 0.88
N PHE A 5 50.12 45.88 -0.26
CA PHE A 5 48.93 45.04 -0.40
C PHE A 5 49.37 43.62 -0.76
N ASN A 6 49.11 42.76 0.21
CA ASN A 6 49.47 41.35 0.22
C ASN A 6 48.70 40.58 -0.85
N TYR A 7 49.38 39.55 -1.38
CA TYR A 7 48.81 38.39 -2.03
C TYR A 7 47.57 37.90 -1.27
N PHE A 8 46.44 37.78 -1.96
CA PHE A 8 45.32 36.98 -1.48
C PHE A 8 45.18 35.78 -2.43
N GLU A 9 45.88 34.70 -2.10
CA GLU A 9 45.51 33.38 -2.59
C GLU A 9 44.12 33.04 -2.03
N PRO A 10 43.14 32.65 -2.86
CA PRO A 10 41.86 32.19 -2.32
C PRO A 10 42.09 30.91 -1.52
N PRO A 11 41.55 30.80 -0.29
CA PRO A 11 41.77 29.65 0.56
C PRO A 11 41.17 28.39 -0.07
N LYS A 12 41.97 27.33 -0.11
CA LYS A 12 41.63 25.94 -0.47
C LYS A 12 40.64 25.28 0.53
N LEU A 13 39.65 26.04 1.01
CA LEU A 13 38.66 25.63 2.01
C LEU A 13 37.22 25.68 1.49
N LEU A 14 37.03 25.88 0.18
CA LEU A 14 35.71 25.82 -0.47
C LEU A 14 35.43 24.50 -1.19
N ALA A 15 36.36 23.55 -1.15
CA ALA A 15 36.18 22.21 -1.74
C ALA A 15 35.65 21.16 -0.73
N LEU A 16 35.59 21.48 0.57
CA LEU A 16 35.20 20.51 1.61
C LEU A 16 33.76 20.67 2.13
N LEU A 17 32.95 21.54 1.52
CA LEU A 17 31.54 21.76 1.92
C LEU A 17 30.52 21.19 0.92
N VAL A 18 30.98 20.49 -0.12
CA VAL A 18 30.11 19.85 -1.13
C VAL A 18 29.96 18.34 -0.92
N LEU A 19 30.66 17.74 0.05
CA LEU A 19 30.67 16.29 0.27
C LEU A 19 29.78 15.77 1.40
N CYS A 20 28.93 16.60 2.01
CA CYS A 20 28.02 16.17 3.08
C CYS A 20 26.54 16.08 2.68
N TRP A 21 26.20 16.22 1.39
CA TRP A 21 24.82 16.06 0.89
C TRP A 21 24.55 14.70 0.22
N ALA A 22 25.41 13.71 0.40
CA ALA A 22 25.24 12.37 -0.17
C ALA A 22 24.78 11.31 0.84
N LEU A 23 24.26 11.72 2.00
CA LEU A 23 23.64 10.81 2.97
C LEU A 23 22.31 11.39 3.46
N VAL A 24 21.48 11.90 2.53
CA VAL A 24 20.05 11.83 2.79
C VAL A 24 19.71 10.34 2.68
N PRO A 25 19.30 9.65 3.76
CA PRO A 25 18.76 8.31 3.60
C PRO A 25 17.63 8.44 2.59
N GLN A 26 17.75 7.77 1.44
CA GLN A 26 16.65 7.69 0.49
C GLN A 26 15.46 7.14 1.27
N ALA A 27 14.51 8.02 1.59
CA ALA A 27 13.21 7.62 2.11
C ALA A 27 12.70 6.53 1.15
N GLY A 28 12.41 5.35 1.69
CA GLY A 28 12.22 4.12 0.94
C GLY A 28 11.35 4.36 -0.30
N ARG A 29 11.92 4.13 -1.48
CA ARG A 29 11.19 4.22 -2.74
C ARG A 29 9.94 3.35 -2.65
N ALA A 30 8.82 3.86 -3.16
CA ALA A 30 7.63 3.06 -3.40
C ALA A 30 8.04 1.80 -4.18
N GLN A 31 7.72 0.64 -3.62
CA GLN A 31 7.93 -0.68 -4.19
C GLN A 31 6.60 -1.16 -4.73
N ALA A 32 6.58 -1.52 -6.01
CA ALA A 32 5.44 -2.19 -6.60
C ALA A 32 5.62 -3.72 -6.47
N LEU A 33 4.63 -4.40 -5.92
CA LEU A 33 4.52 -5.85 -5.99
C LEU A 33 3.75 -6.20 -7.25
N TYR A 34 4.48 -6.52 -8.32
CA TYR A 34 3.90 -6.87 -9.61
C TYR A 34 3.92 -8.39 -9.85
N ASN A 35 2.74 -8.99 -10.05
CA ASN A 35 2.59 -10.35 -10.53
C ASN A 35 2.00 -10.32 -11.96
N GLY A 36 2.86 -10.46 -12.97
CA GLY A 36 2.46 -10.34 -14.37
C GLY A 36 1.55 -11.48 -14.88
N PRO A 37 1.04 -11.36 -16.12
CA PRO A 37 0.19 -12.38 -16.74
C PRO A 37 0.85 -13.77 -16.73
N GLY A 38 0.11 -14.79 -16.29
CA GLY A 38 0.61 -16.16 -16.14
C GLY A 38 1.55 -16.39 -14.95
N GLY A 39 1.87 -15.35 -14.17
CA GLY A 39 2.66 -15.47 -12.94
C GLY A 39 1.84 -16.06 -11.79
N VAL A 40 2.53 -16.75 -10.88
CA VAL A 40 1.95 -17.27 -9.64
C VAL A 40 2.72 -16.67 -8.47
N LEU A 41 2.03 -15.88 -7.65
CA LEU A 41 2.56 -15.26 -6.45
C LEU A 41 1.83 -15.80 -5.23
N THR A 42 2.59 -16.38 -4.30
CA THR A 42 2.04 -16.88 -3.04
C THR A 42 2.64 -16.10 -1.88
N ILE A 43 1.79 -15.51 -1.04
CA ILE A 43 2.18 -14.90 0.23
C ILE A 43 1.78 -15.88 1.32
N ALA A 44 2.75 -16.68 1.77
CA ALA A 44 2.56 -17.69 2.81
C ALA A 44 2.97 -17.20 4.22
N ASP A 45 3.64 -16.06 4.30
CA ASP A 45 4.04 -15.47 5.58
C ASP A 45 2.84 -14.84 6.28
N SER A 46 2.87 -14.85 7.62
CA SER A 46 1.81 -14.27 8.45
C SER A 46 1.66 -12.76 8.28
N LEU A 47 2.70 -12.07 7.82
CA LEU A 47 2.71 -10.63 7.61
C LEU A 47 3.61 -10.25 6.43
N ARG A 48 3.05 -9.51 5.48
CA ARG A 48 3.77 -8.82 4.40
C ARG A 48 3.47 -7.33 4.49
N TYR A 49 4.52 -6.50 4.52
CA TYR A 49 4.41 -5.05 4.41
C TYR A 49 4.98 -4.60 3.08
N LEU A 50 4.24 -3.76 2.37
CA LEU A 50 4.64 -3.11 1.14
C LEU A 50 4.32 -1.62 1.26
N ARG A 51 5.27 -0.77 0.85
CA ARG A 51 4.98 0.65 0.59
C ARG A 51 4.93 0.83 -0.92
N GLY A 52 3.77 1.16 -1.50
CA GLY A 52 3.53 1.21 -2.94
C GLY A 52 2.52 0.16 -3.42
N ASP A 53 2.37 0.05 -4.75
CA ASP A 53 1.22 -0.64 -5.36
C ASP A 53 1.34 -2.17 -5.37
N VAL A 54 0.21 -2.85 -5.23
CA VAL A 54 0.08 -4.28 -5.53
C VAL A 54 -0.69 -4.43 -6.82
N GLU A 55 -0.02 -4.96 -7.84
CA GLU A 55 -0.59 -5.20 -9.16
C GLU A 55 -0.56 -6.70 -9.49
N ASN A 56 -1.73 -7.32 -9.62
CA ASN A 56 -1.87 -8.71 -9.98
C ASN A 56 -2.55 -8.86 -11.35
N ALA A 57 -1.84 -9.43 -12.31
CA ALA A 57 -2.35 -9.87 -13.60
C ALA A 57 -2.28 -11.40 -13.80
N GLY A 58 -1.80 -12.14 -12.81
CA GLY A 58 -1.69 -13.61 -12.80
C GLY A 58 -2.56 -14.25 -11.70
N GLU A 59 -2.00 -15.23 -11.00
CA GLU A 59 -2.59 -15.84 -9.80
C GLU A 59 -1.87 -15.35 -8.53
N LEU A 60 -2.62 -14.72 -7.62
CA LEU A 60 -2.13 -14.33 -6.31
C LEU A 60 -2.90 -15.09 -5.22
N SER A 61 -2.19 -15.82 -4.37
CA SER A 61 -2.77 -16.54 -3.23
C SER A 61 -2.18 -16.04 -1.91
N LEU A 62 -3.07 -15.70 -0.97
CA LEU A 62 -2.77 -15.36 0.41
C LEU A 62 -3.03 -16.60 1.27
N LEU A 63 -2.06 -17.51 1.30
CA LEU A 63 -2.20 -18.76 2.03
C LEU A 63 -2.09 -18.52 3.53
N THR A 64 -3.05 -19.07 4.28
CA THR A 64 -2.93 -19.27 5.71
C THR A 64 -2.84 -20.78 5.94
N ALA A 65 -1.69 -21.29 6.38
CA ALA A 65 -1.62 -22.69 6.79
C ALA A 65 -2.58 -22.93 7.97
N GLN A 66 -3.16 -24.13 8.05
CA GLN A 66 -3.94 -24.53 9.24
C GLN A 66 -3.06 -24.32 10.49
N ASP A 67 -3.65 -23.70 11.51
CA ASP A 67 -3.02 -23.33 12.79
C ASP A 67 -1.93 -22.23 12.73
N GLN A 68 -1.79 -21.52 11.60
CA GLN A 68 -0.96 -20.31 11.54
C GLN A 68 -1.79 -19.03 11.74
N PRO A 69 -1.17 -17.94 12.27
CA PRO A 69 -1.83 -16.64 12.32
C PRO A 69 -2.27 -16.20 10.92
N LEU A 70 -3.48 -15.63 10.84
CA LEU A 70 -4.08 -15.14 9.58
C LEU A 70 -3.10 -14.24 8.84
N SER A 71 -2.85 -14.55 7.56
CA SER A 71 -1.92 -13.79 6.72
C SER A 71 -2.41 -12.36 6.57
N ARG A 72 -1.51 -11.39 6.73
CA ARG A 72 -1.83 -9.96 6.58
C ARG A 72 -0.98 -9.33 5.49
N LEU A 73 -1.64 -8.67 4.54
CA LEU A 73 -0.99 -7.85 3.53
C LEU A 73 -1.24 -6.37 3.86
N PHE A 74 -0.19 -5.66 4.24
CA PHE A 74 -0.21 -4.23 4.47
C PHE A 74 0.32 -3.53 3.23
N ILE A 75 -0.49 -2.61 2.69
CA ILE A 75 -0.17 -1.78 1.54
C ILE A 75 -0.22 -0.33 2.04
N ASP A 76 0.95 0.27 2.21
CA ASP A 76 1.16 1.64 2.66
C ASP A 76 1.37 2.54 1.45
N GLU A 77 0.68 3.69 1.39
CA GLU A 77 0.88 4.67 0.31
C GLU A 77 0.77 4.09 -1.12
N GLY A 78 -0.10 3.09 -1.33
CA GLY A 78 -0.28 2.47 -2.64
C GLY A 78 -1.62 1.78 -2.84
N ASP A 79 -1.86 1.43 -4.09
CA ASP A 79 -3.10 0.83 -4.58
C ASP A 79 -3.09 -0.70 -4.51
N LEU A 80 -4.28 -1.30 -4.52
CA LEU A 80 -4.46 -2.73 -4.80
C LEU A 80 -5.26 -2.91 -6.09
N ARG A 81 -4.60 -3.44 -7.12
CA ARG A 81 -5.15 -3.65 -8.45
C ARG A 81 -5.01 -5.12 -8.86
N ASN A 82 -6.10 -5.86 -8.78
CA ASN A 82 -6.25 -7.14 -9.47
C ASN A 82 -6.80 -6.87 -10.87
N ALA A 83 -6.15 -7.36 -11.92
CA ALA A 83 -6.56 -7.13 -13.31
C ALA A 83 -7.76 -8.00 -13.71
N PRO A 84 -8.51 -7.63 -14.77
CA PRO A 84 -9.60 -8.46 -15.28
C PRO A 84 -9.10 -9.86 -15.65
N GLY A 85 -9.78 -10.89 -15.14
CA GLY A 85 -9.42 -12.30 -15.38
C GLY A 85 -8.23 -12.83 -14.57
N ALA A 86 -7.55 -11.98 -13.79
CA ALA A 86 -6.54 -12.42 -12.83
C ALA A 86 -7.19 -13.15 -11.65
N ARG A 87 -6.52 -14.19 -11.15
CA ARG A 87 -7.00 -15.00 -10.04
C ARG A 87 -6.50 -14.44 -8.71
N TRP A 88 -7.41 -14.32 -7.77
CA TRP A 88 -7.13 -13.96 -6.39
C TRP A 88 -7.70 -15.01 -5.46
N ASP A 89 -6.85 -15.60 -4.63
CA ASP A 89 -7.24 -16.48 -3.54
C ASP A 89 -6.90 -15.79 -2.21
N ALA A 90 -7.94 -15.31 -1.53
CA ALA A 90 -7.77 -14.57 -0.29
C ALA A 90 -7.47 -15.46 0.92
N GLY A 91 -7.69 -16.78 0.86
CA GLY A 91 -7.65 -17.62 2.06
C GLY A 91 -8.49 -17.03 3.21
N ARG A 92 -7.96 -17.04 4.44
CA ARG A 92 -8.56 -16.32 5.60
C ARG A 92 -7.77 -15.05 5.95
N SER A 93 -7.18 -14.40 4.96
CA SER A 93 -6.27 -13.27 5.16
C SER A 93 -6.96 -11.95 5.53
N THR A 94 -6.15 -10.96 5.88
CA THR A 94 -6.57 -9.56 5.99
C THR A 94 -5.72 -8.69 5.09
N VAL A 95 -6.37 -7.94 4.19
CA VAL A 95 -5.72 -6.87 3.44
C VAL A 95 -5.94 -5.55 4.19
N VAL A 96 -4.88 -4.77 4.34
CA VAL A 96 -4.89 -3.47 4.98
C VAL A 96 -4.37 -2.43 3.99
N LEU A 97 -5.24 -1.51 3.58
CA LEU A 97 -4.84 -0.31 2.83
C LEU A 97 -4.58 0.81 3.85
N LEU A 98 -3.31 1.10 4.07
CA LEU A 98 -2.83 2.09 5.03
C LEU A 98 -2.44 3.37 4.30
N GLY A 99 -2.96 4.51 4.76
CA GLY A 99 -2.54 5.82 4.30
C GLY A 99 -2.01 6.64 5.46
N LEU A 100 -0.76 7.08 5.37
CA LEU A 100 -0.16 8.03 6.32
C LEU A 100 -0.26 9.50 5.83
N GLY A 101 -0.82 9.74 4.65
CA GLY A 101 -0.76 11.03 3.95
C GLY A 101 -2.09 11.54 3.39
N THR A 102 -2.01 12.35 2.32
CA THR A 102 -3.13 13.04 1.65
C THR A 102 -3.61 12.37 0.37
N ALA A 103 -3.01 11.25 -0.04
CA ALA A 103 -3.33 10.58 -1.29
C ALA A 103 -4.42 9.52 -1.08
N PRO A 104 -5.49 9.54 -1.89
CA PRO A 104 -6.49 8.48 -1.86
C PRO A 104 -5.91 7.18 -2.42
N HIS A 105 -6.43 6.05 -1.96
CA HIS A 105 -6.09 4.73 -2.49
C HIS A 105 -7.12 4.25 -3.50
N VAL A 106 -6.69 3.38 -4.40
CA VAL A 106 -7.56 2.62 -5.27
C VAL A 106 -7.59 1.15 -4.87
N LEU A 107 -8.81 0.61 -4.87
CA LEU A 107 -9.08 -0.80 -4.80
C LEU A 107 -9.78 -1.24 -6.09
N SER A 108 -9.18 -2.16 -6.83
CA SER A 108 -9.78 -2.81 -8.00
C SER A 108 -9.64 -4.32 -7.89
N MET A 109 -10.75 -5.06 -7.87
CA MET A 109 -10.77 -6.51 -7.68
C MET A 109 -11.37 -7.29 -8.86
N HIS A 110 -12.14 -6.63 -9.74
CA HIS A 110 -12.84 -7.24 -10.89
C HIS A 110 -13.62 -8.52 -10.55
N GLY A 111 -14.39 -8.47 -9.47
CA GLY A 111 -15.23 -9.56 -8.98
C GLY A 111 -14.52 -10.51 -8.00
N ALA A 112 -13.22 -10.35 -7.77
CA ALA A 112 -12.50 -11.14 -6.77
C ALA A 112 -13.00 -10.87 -5.34
N ALA A 113 -12.82 -11.87 -4.49
CA ALA A 113 -13.20 -11.83 -3.09
C ALA A 113 -11.99 -11.60 -2.19
N LEU A 114 -12.13 -10.66 -1.27
CA LEU A 114 -11.26 -10.45 -0.12
C LEU A 114 -11.88 -11.14 1.10
N PHE A 115 -11.06 -11.70 1.98
CA PHE A 115 -11.61 -12.29 3.21
C PHE A 115 -11.88 -11.20 4.25
N ASN A 116 -10.85 -10.58 4.82
CA ASN A 116 -10.99 -9.35 5.60
C ASN A 116 -10.34 -8.17 4.87
N LEU A 117 -10.96 -7.00 4.96
CA LEU A 117 -10.46 -5.75 4.42
C LEU A 117 -10.49 -4.67 5.51
N ARG A 118 -9.35 -4.04 5.77
CA ARG A 118 -9.26 -2.83 6.59
C ARG A 118 -8.84 -1.66 5.71
N LEU A 119 -9.66 -0.62 5.72
CA LEU A 119 -9.36 0.66 5.11
C LEU A 119 -8.98 1.62 6.23
N ASP A 120 -7.75 2.09 6.18
CA ASP A 120 -7.18 3.01 7.15
C ASP A 120 -6.39 4.08 6.40
N ASN A 121 -7.11 4.83 5.57
CA ASN A 121 -6.56 5.92 4.78
C ASN A 121 -7.42 7.17 4.98
N PRO A 122 -6.96 8.17 5.75
CA PRO A 122 -7.70 9.41 5.98
C PRO A 122 -8.10 10.16 4.70
N ALA A 123 -7.31 10.05 3.62
CA ALA A 123 -7.61 10.66 2.33
C ALA A 123 -8.70 9.92 1.53
N GLY A 124 -9.10 8.74 2.00
CA GLY A 124 -10.15 7.92 1.40
C GLY A 124 -9.65 6.78 0.53
N THR A 125 -10.56 5.90 0.16
CA THR A 125 -10.32 4.80 -0.78
C THR A 125 -11.44 4.77 -1.80
N THR A 126 -11.09 4.62 -3.07
CA THR A 126 -12.03 4.47 -4.19
C THR A 126 -12.03 3.03 -4.66
N LEU A 127 -13.21 2.41 -4.70
CA LEU A 127 -13.44 1.14 -5.35
C LEU A 127 -13.72 1.37 -6.85
N GLU A 128 -12.81 0.92 -7.71
CA GLU A 128 -12.91 1.10 -9.18
C GLU A 128 -13.62 -0.05 -9.89
N SER A 129 -13.71 -1.23 -9.25
CA SER A 129 -14.38 -2.40 -9.81
C SER A 129 -15.03 -3.26 -8.75
N ASP A 130 -15.93 -4.16 -9.16
CA ASP A 130 -16.64 -5.04 -8.24
C ASP A 130 -15.69 -5.79 -7.30
N ALA A 131 -16.08 -5.88 -6.03
CA ALA A 131 -15.36 -6.66 -5.02
C ALA A 131 -16.35 -7.33 -4.07
N THR A 132 -15.95 -8.45 -3.48
CA THR A 132 -16.69 -9.10 -2.39
C THR A 132 -15.83 -9.14 -1.13
N VAL A 133 -16.39 -8.81 0.03
CA VAL A 133 -15.75 -9.04 1.34
C VAL A 133 -16.49 -10.16 2.06
N LEU A 134 -15.80 -11.26 2.35
CA LEU A 134 -16.40 -12.47 2.93
C LEU A 134 -16.49 -12.44 4.46
N GLY A 135 -15.55 -11.77 5.10
CA GLY A 135 -15.42 -11.63 6.55
C GLY A 135 -15.70 -10.20 7.00
N THR A 136 -14.69 -9.47 7.43
CA THR A 136 -14.87 -8.12 7.99
C THR A 136 -14.44 -7.04 7.02
N LEU A 137 -15.30 -6.06 6.77
CA LEU A 137 -14.91 -4.74 6.26
C LEU A 137 -14.77 -3.80 7.46
N LYS A 138 -13.56 -3.28 7.69
CA LYS A 138 -13.30 -2.28 8.73
C LYS A 138 -12.91 -0.94 8.09
N LEU A 139 -13.69 0.09 8.37
CA LEU A 139 -13.40 1.49 8.04
C LEU A 139 -12.77 2.15 9.27
N ALA A 140 -11.45 2.04 9.42
CA ALA A 140 -10.72 2.57 10.57
C ALA A 140 -10.45 4.07 10.46
N GLY A 141 -10.25 4.57 9.23
CA GLY A 141 -10.05 5.98 8.91
C GLY A 141 -10.37 6.26 7.44
N GLY A 142 -10.96 7.43 7.17
CA GLY A 142 -11.40 7.85 5.84
C GLY A 142 -12.78 7.32 5.42
N ASN A 143 -13.02 7.31 4.11
CA ASN A 143 -14.24 6.83 3.47
C ASN A 143 -13.94 5.77 2.41
N LEU A 144 -14.95 4.98 2.07
CA LEU A 144 -14.97 4.15 0.87
C LEU A 144 -15.97 4.76 -0.11
N LEU A 145 -15.48 5.19 -1.26
CA LEU A 145 -16.31 5.63 -2.39
C LEU A 145 -16.30 4.56 -3.48
N THR A 146 -17.33 4.53 -4.32
CA THR A 146 -17.43 3.63 -5.45
C THR A 146 -17.45 4.42 -6.75
N ALA A 147 -16.72 3.96 -7.76
CA ALA A 147 -16.91 4.42 -9.13
C ALA A 147 -18.33 4.04 -9.63
N GLU A 148 -18.82 4.74 -10.67
CA GLU A 148 -20.21 4.68 -11.14
C GLU A 148 -20.75 3.26 -11.42
N ASN A 149 -19.87 2.32 -11.79
CA ASN A 149 -20.22 0.93 -12.11
C ASN A 149 -19.57 -0.12 -11.19
N ALA A 150 -19.04 0.30 -10.05
CA ALA A 150 -18.42 -0.60 -9.08
C ALA A 150 -19.37 -0.87 -7.91
N SER A 151 -19.48 -2.14 -7.52
CA SER A 151 -20.26 -2.56 -6.36
C SER A 151 -19.40 -3.32 -5.35
N LEU A 152 -19.54 -2.96 -4.07
CA LEU A 152 -19.04 -3.78 -2.99
C LEU A 152 -20.14 -4.72 -2.51
N ARG A 153 -19.88 -6.03 -2.56
CA ARG A 153 -20.76 -7.05 -1.99
C ARG A 153 -20.20 -7.54 -0.66
N LEU A 154 -21.11 -7.83 0.27
CA LEU A 154 -20.78 -8.46 1.55
C LEU A 154 -21.22 -9.92 1.51
N GLY A 155 -20.36 -10.82 1.95
CA GLY A 155 -20.69 -12.23 2.15
C GLY A 155 -21.79 -12.39 3.21
N ALA A 156 -22.47 -13.55 3.21
CA ALA A 156 -23.60 -13.79 4.10
C ALA A 156 -23.28 -13.65 5.60
N ALA A 157 -22.03 -13.95 5.99
CA ALA A 157 -21.53 -13.83 7.35
C ALA A 157 -20.66 -12.57 7.56
N ALA A 158 -20.58 -11.68 6.56
CA ALA A 158 -19.69 -10.55 6.62
C ALA A 158 -20.21 -9.48 7.57
N THR A 159 -19.28 -8.74 8.20
CA THR A 159 -19.60 -7.63 9.10
C THR A 159 -18.95 -6.34 8.62
N VAL A 160 -19.60 -5.21 8.88
CA VAL A 160 -19.04 -3.88 8.65
C VAL A 160 -18.78 -3.21 9.99
N GLN A 161 -17.57 -2.71 10.18
CA GLN A 161 -17.14 -2.03 11.40
C GLN A 161 -16.64 -0.63 11.05
N GLY A 162 -17.22 0.39 11.67
CA GLY A 162 -16.70 1.76 11.60
C GLY A 162 -15.62 2.02 12.66
N ALA A 163 -14.99 3.20 12.58
CA ALA A 163 -14.22 3.73 13.70
C ALA A 163 -15.12 3.79 14.94
N ALA A 164 -14.59 3.43 16.11
CA ALA A 164 -15.33 3.58 17.36
C ALA A 164 -15.72 5.06 17.49
N GLY A 165 -17.02 5.37 17.42
CA GLY A 165 -17.51 6.71 17.67
C GLY A 165 -17.13 7.09 19.09
N GLY A 166 -16.11 7.94 19.24
CA GLY A 166 -15.76 8.53 20.52
C GLY A 166 -16.98 9.28 21.03
N ARG A 167 -17.54 8.79 22.14
CA ARG A 167 -18.37 9.60 23.03
C ARG A 167 -17.46 10.26 24.04
#